data_AF-A0A2W7RE33-F1
#
_entry.id   AF-A0A2W7RE33-F1
#
_cell.length_a   1.000
_cell.length_b   1.000
_cell.length_c   1.000
_cell.angle_alpha   90.00
_cell.angle_beta   90.00
_cell.angle_gamma   90.00
#
_symmetry.space_group_name_H-M   'P 1'
#
loop_
_entity.id
_entity.type
_entity.pdbx_description
1 polymer ?
#
loop_
_entity_poly.entity_id
_entity_poly.type
_entity_poly.pdbx_seq_one_letter_code
_entity_poly.pdbx_strand_id
1 'polypeptide(L)'
;MKMVKPINLALVALAGITFACGGGEKTSETTSTPVVVAPAKEISLEEKHQDDPIYIKGLAKLKTSDCTSCHMVERKIVGPSYADVAAKYEATDENIDMLAKKVVEGGVGTWGEIPMTPHPAVSMEDAKDMVRYILLLK
;
A
#
# COMPACT_ATOMS: atom_id res chain seq x y z
N MET A 1 -38.63 20.01 35.80
CA MET A 1 -37.99 19.93 37.14
C MET A 1 -37.39 18.54 37.28
N LYS A 2 -36.24 18.24 37.87
CA LYS A 2 -35.11 18.94 38.50
C LYS A 2 -34.12 17.77 38.74
N MET A 3 -32.94 17.79 38.15
CA MET A 3 -31.68 18.17 38.80
C MET A 3 -31.17 17.20 39.88
N VAL A 4 -30.05 16.54 39.51
CA VAL A 4 -28.79 16.30 40.25
C VAL A 4 -28.79 15.69 41.66
N LYS A 5 -27.83 14.79 41.90
CA LYS A 5 -27.29 14.50 43.24
C LYS A 5 -25.78 14.16 43.15
N PRO A 6 -24.97 14.47 44.19
CA PRO A 6 -23.61 14.97 44.01
C PRO A 6 -22.47 13.99 44.38
N ILE A 7 -21.29 14.47 43.99
CA ILE A 7 -19.92 14.19 44.42
C ILE A 7 -19.77 13.84 45.91
N ASN A 8 -18.93 12.84 46.20
CA ASN A 8 -18.17 12.76 47.45
C ASN A 8 -16.69 12.56 47.14
N LEU A 9 -15.94 13.57 47.56
CA LEU A 9 -14.49 13.69 47.57
C LEU A 9 -14.00 13.17 48.93
N ALA A 10 -13.07 12.21 48.95
CA ALA A 10 -12.29 11.92 50.15
C ALA A 10 -10.85 11.60 49.73
N LEU A 11 -9.98 12.50 50.15
CA LEU A 11 -8.56 12.61 49.87
C LEU A 11 -7.83 12.27 51.17
N VAL A 12 -6.96 11.26 51.20
CA VAL A 12 -5.89 11.17 52.21
C VAL A 12 -4.64 10.60 51.56
N ALA A 13 -3.58 11.40 51.67
CA ALA A 13 -2.24 11.21 51.14
C ALA A 13 -1.28 10.67 52.22
N LEU A 14 -0.02 10.56 51.80
CA LEU A 14 1.25 10.32 52.51
C LEU A 14 1.70 8.86 52.63
N ALA A 15 2.98 8.48 52.49
CA ALA A 15 4.24 8.98 51.89
C ALA A 15 5.38 8.15 52.53
N GLY A 16 6.49 7.91 51.81
CA GLY A 16 7.80 7.47 52.35
C GLY A 16 8.27 6.10 51.83
N ILE A 17 8.97 6.00 50.68
CA ILE A 17 10.44 6.10 50.46
C ILE A 17 11.20 5.00 51.22
N THR A 18 11.85 4.01 50.56
CA THR A 18 13.31 4.04 50.27
C THR A 18 13.77 3.18 49.07
N PHE A 19 14.57 3.82 48.22
CA PHE A 19 15.62 3.36 47.27
C PHE A 19 16.02 1.87 47.15
N ALA A 20 16.13 1.40 45.89
CA ALA A 20 17.23 0.56 45.40
C ALA A 20 17.42 0.72 43.87
N CYS A 21 18.65 1.06 43.46
CA CYS A 21 19.10 1.27 42.08
C CYS A 21 18.99 0.02 41.18
N GLY A 22 18.68 0.21 39.90
CA GLY A 22 19.07 -0.75 38.87
C GLY A 22 18.28 -0.70 37.56
N GLY A 23 18.74 0.12 36.61
CA GLY A 23 18.58 -0.18 35.19
C GLY A 23 17.53 0.62 34.40
N GLY A 24 18.01 1.29 33.35
CA GLY A 24 17.22 1.43 32.12
C GLY A 24 16.48 2.75 31.91
N GLU A 25 17.26 3.75 31.50
CA GLU A 25 16.88 4.90 30.66
C GLU A 25 15.97 6.04 31.18
N LYS A 26 16.49 7.23 30.88
CA LYS A 26 16.07 8.57 31.27
C LYS A 26 14.80 8.98 30.53
N THR A 27 13.80 9.57 31.21
CA THR A 27 13.57 11.03 31.40
C THR A 27 13.32 11.75 30.05
N SER A 28 12.26 12.50 29.81
CA SER A 28 11.59 13.46 30.69
C SER A 28 10.21 13.87 30.17
N GLU A 29 9.38 14.22 31.14
CA GLU A 29 8.17 15.01 31.16
C GLU A 29 8.14 16.32 30.33
N THR A 30 6.92 16.66 29.92
CA THR A 30 6.23 17.97 30.07
C THR A 30 6.22 19.00 28.93
N THR A 31 4.97 19.31 28.54
CA THR A 31 4.40 20.51 27.91
C THR A 31 4.85 20.87 26.48
N SER A 32 4.00 20.49 25.54
CA SER A 32 3.27 21.42 24.66
C SER A 32 2.22 20.62 23.91
N THR A 33 0.95 21.04 23.94
CA THR A 33 0.05 20.68 22.84
C THR A 33 0.60 21.40 21.60
N PRO A 34 0.84 20.68 20.50
CA PRO A 34 0.21 21.14 19.28
C PRO A 34 -0.39 19.98 18.49
N VAL A 35 -1.64 20.19 18.09
CA VAL A 35 -2.26 19.75 16.85
C VAL A 35 -2.03 18.29 16.46
N VAL A 36 -3.10 17.50 16.56
CA VAL A 36 -3.30 16.29 15.75
C VAL A 36 -3.12 16.68 14.28
N VAL A 37 -1.90 16.55 13.75
CA VAL A 37 -1.67 16.58 12.32
C VAL A 37 -2.08 15.19 11.85
N ALA A 38 -3.27 15.12 11.25
CA ALA A 38 -3.69 14.02 10.41
C ALA A 38 -2.51 13.65 9.48
N PRO A 39 -2.25 12.35 9.20
CA PRO A 39 -1.14 12.02 8.32
C PRO A 39 -1.40 12.72 6.99
N ALA A 40 -0.43 13.50 6.55
CA ALA A 40 -0.41 14.05 5.21
C ALA A 40 -0.61 12.88 4.25
N LYS A 41 -1.69 12.96 3.47
CA LYS A 41 -1.98 12.01 2.41
C LYS A 41 -0.90 12.19 1.35
N GLU A 42 0.17 11.41 1.44
CA GLU A 42 1.03 11.08 0.29
C GLU A 42 0.07 10.68 -0.84
N ILE A 43 0.16 11.35 -1.99
CA ILE A 43 -0.70 11.09 -3.15
C ILE A 43 -0.45 9.63 -3.58
N SER A 44 -1.47 8.77 -3.61
CA SER A 44 -1.25 7.37 -4.00
C SER A 44 -0.84 7.29 -5.47
N LEU A 45 -0.12 6.22 -5.85
CA LEU A 45 0.36 6.04 -7.23
C LEU A 45 -0.77 6.14 -8.26
N GLU A 46 -1.98 5.76 -7.89
CA GLU A 46 -3.19 5.88 -8.68
C GLU A 46 -3.63 7.34 -8.89
N GLU A 47 -3.61 8.15 -7.83
CA GLU A 47 -4.01 9.57 -7.90
C GLU A 47 -3.02 10.39 -8.74
N LYS A 48 -1.74 10.00 -8.76
CA LYS A 48 -0.69 10.66 -9.56
C LYS A 48 -0.92 10.55 -11.06
N HIS A 49 -1.56 9.49 -11.53
CA HIS A 49 -1.68 9.16 -12.95
C HIS A 49 -3.12 9.15 -13.47
N GLN A 50 -4.11 9.49 -12.64
CA GLN A 50 -5.54 9.35 -12.95
C GLN A 50 -6.01 10.01 -14.26
N ASP A 51 -5.35 11.09 -14.69
CA ASP A 51 -5.70 11.85 -15.90
C ASP A 51 -4.88 11.42 -17.14
N ASP A 52 -3.93 10.49 -17.01
CA ASP A 52 -3.14 9.96 -18.13
C ASP A 52 -4.00 9.01 -19.00
N PRO A 53 -4.08 9.20 -20.33
CA PRO A 53 -4.83 8.30 -21.21
C PRO A 53 -4.40 6.84 -21.13
N ILE A 54 -3.11 6.56 -20.96
CA ILE A 54 -2.57 5.21 -20.75
C ILE A 54 -3.09 4.64 -19.44
N TYR A 55 -3.10 5.46 -18.39
CA TYR A 55 -3.61 5.04 -17.09
C TYR A 55 -5.09 4.66 -17.19
N ILE A 56 -5.92 5.53 -17.77
CA ILE A 56 -7.36 5.31 -17.94
C ILE A 56 -7.63 4.03 -18.75
N LYS A 57 -6.94 3.86 -19.88
CA LYS A 57 -7.14 2.71 -20.77
C LYS A 57 -6.74 1.40 -20.08
N GLY A 58 -5.54 1.33 -19.51
CA GLY A 58 -5.05 0.10 -18.87
C GLY A 58 -5.81 -0.24 -17.59
N LEU A 59 -6.16 0.75 -16.77
CA LEU A 59 -6.97 0.54 -15.57
C LEU A 59 -8.35 -0.01 -15.90
N ALA A 60 -9.01 0.51 -16.94
CA ALA A 60 -10.32 0.01 -17.37
C ALA A 60 -10.27 -1.49 -17.71
N LYS A 61 -9.19 -1.93 -18.37
CA LYS A 61 -8.98 -3.34 -18.72
C LYS A 61 -8.72 -4.20 -17.48
N LEU A 62 -7.86 -3.73 -16.57
CA LEU A 62 -7.58 -4.45 -15.32
C LEU A 62 -8.79 -4.55 -14.38
N LYS A 63 -9.63 -3.51 -14.31
CA LYS A 63 -10.85 -3.54 -13.48
C LYS A 63 -11.86 -4.58 -13.95
N THR A 64 -11.83 -4.93 -15.23
CA THR A 64 -12.69 -5.96 -15.82
C THR A 64 -12.04 -7.35 -15.86
N SER A 65 -10.79 -7.48 -15.44
CA SER A 65 -10.06 -8.74 -15.42
C SER A 65 -9.96 -9.33 -14.01
N ASP A 66 -9.43 -10.53 -13.92
CA ASP A 66 -9.20 -11.27 -12.68
C ASP A 66 -7.86 -10.90 -12.00
N CYS A 67 -7.08 -9.98 -12.57
CA CYS A 67 -5.72 -9.66 -12.13
C CYS A 67 -5.66 -9.17 -10.66
N THR A 68 -6.69 -8.45 -10.21
CA THR A 68 -6.76 -7.89 -8.84
C THR A 68 -6.94 -8.95 -7.75
N SER A 69 -7.21 -10.21 -8.13
CA SER A 69 -7.23 -11.33 -7.18
C SER A 69 -5.82 -11.74 -6.72
N CYS A 70 -4.81 -11.48 -7.55
CA CYS A 70 -3.43 -11.93 -7.34
C CYS A 70 -2.41 -10.79 -7.32
N HIS A 71 -2.78 -9.58 -7.74
CA HIS A 71 -1.93 -8.40 -7.73
C HIS A 71 -2.64 -7.20 -7.09
N MET A 72 -1.86 -6.36 -6.41
CA MET A 72 -2.29 -5.06 -5.89
C MET A 72 -1.31 -3.99 -6.36
N VAL A 73 -1.70 -2.72 -6.31
CA VAL A 73 -0.86 -1.64 -6.81
C VAL A 73 0.43 -1.51 -6.00
N GLU A 74 0.33 -1.39 -4.68
CA GLU A 74 1.49 -1.06 -3.82
C GLU A 74 1.96 -2.20 -2.91
N ARG A 75 1.23 -3.33 -2.86
CA ARG A 75 1.57 -4.43 -1.94
C ARG A 75 1.59 -5.79 -2.63
N LYS A 76 2.56 -6.63 -2.26
CA LYS A 76 2.59 -8.02 -2.68
C LYS A 76 1.45 -8.80 -2.01
N ILE A 77 0.76 -9.64 -2.79
CA ILE A 77 -0.17 -10.65 -2.27
C ILE A 77 0.27 -12.03 -2.78
N VAL A 78 -0.33 -12.56 -3.84
CA VAL A 78 0.13 -13.79 -4.50
C VAL A 78 1.29 -13.45 -5.45
N GLY A 79 1.02 -12.58 -6.42
CA GLY A 79 2.01 -12.01 -7.32
C GLY A 79 2.66 -10.74 -6.74
N PRO A 80 3.71 -10.22 -7.42
CA PRO A 80 4.32 -8.93 -7.07
C PRO A 80 3.31 -7.80 -7.11
N SER A 81 3.59 -6.70 -6.40
CA SER A 81 2.80 -5.48 -6.60
C SER A 81 3.05 -4.91 -8.00
N TYR A 82 2.11 -4.12 -8.54
CA TYR A 82 2.33 -3.44 -9.81
C TYR A 82 3.49 -2.43 -9.70
N ALA A 83 3.64 -1.78 -8.56
CA ALA A 83 4.77 -0.89 -8.28
C ALA A 83 6.11 -1.62 -8.31
N ASP A 84 6.20 -2.85 -7.78
CA ASP A 84 7.43 -3.64 -7.86
C ASP A 84 7.78 -3.97 -9.33
N VAL A 85 6.77 -4.29 -10.14
CA VAL A 85 6.96 -4.54 -11.58
C VAL A 85 7.46 -3.27 -12.27
N ALA A 86 6.84 -2.13 -12.00
CA ALA A 86 7.24 -0.82 -12.55
C ALA A 86 8.66 -0.43 -12.14
N ALA A 87 9.05 -0.69 -10.89
CA ALA A 87 10.37 -0.41 -10.37
C ALA A 87 11.45 -1.33 -10.98
N LYS A 88 11.09 -2.58 -11.32
CA LYS A 88 12.03 -3.56 -11.89
C LYS A 88 12.28 -3.36 -13.40
N TYR A 89 11.27 -2.90 -14.14
CA TYR A 89 11.31 -2.84 -15.61
C TYR A 89 11.13 -1.40 -16.10
N GLU A 90 12.01 -0.99 -17.01
CA GLU A 90 11.82 0.27 -17.74
C GLU A 90 10.69 0.16 -18.77
N ALA A 91 10.01 1.27 -19.01
CA ALA A 91 8.90 1.38 -19.97
C ALA A 91 9.41 1.43 -21.43
N THR A 92 10.02 0.34 -21.89
CA THR A 92 10.45 0.13 -23.28
C THR A 92 9.50 -0.81 -24.00
N ASP A 93 9.40 -0.71 -25.33
CA ASP A 93 8.54 -1.60 -26.13
C ASP A 93 8.93 -3.07 -25.97
N GLU A 94 10.23 -3.37 -25.83
CA GLU A 94 10.72 -4.73 -25.58
C GLU A 94 10.20 -5.29 -24.24
N ASN A 95 10.25 -4.50 -23.16
CA ASN A 95 9.72 -4.93 -21.86
C ASN A 95 8.20 -5.04 -21.88
N ILE A 96 7.51 -4.13 -22.57
CA ILE A 96 6.06 -4.17 -22.72
C ILE A 96 5.65 -5.47 -23.43
N ASP A 97 6.32 -5.83 -24.51
CA ASP A 97 6.01 -7.04 -25.29
C ASP A 97 6.33 -8.31 -24.51
N MET A 98 7.46 -8.34 -23.80
CA MET A 98 7.85 -9.47 -22.96
C MET A 98 6.88 -9.68 -21.80
N LEU A 99 6.50 -8.62 -21.08
CA LEU A 99 5.57 -8.70 -19.96
C LEU A 99 4.14 -9.01 -20.44
N ALA A 100 3.70 -8.45 -21.57
CA ALA A 100 2.40 -8.78 -22.15
C ALA A 100 2.33 -10.27 -22.53
N LYS A 101 3.41 -10.81 -23.10
CA LYS A 101 3.53 -12.25 -23.36
C LYS A 101 3.44 -13.07 -22.08
N LYS A 102 4.10 -12.63 -20.99
CA LYS A 102 3.97 -13.28 -19.68
C LYS A 102 2.54 -13.27 -19.15
N VAL A 103 1.78 -12.19 -19.34
CA VAL A 103 0.36 -12.14 -18.95
C VAL A 103 -0.44 -13.20 -19.69
N VAL A 104 -0.28 -13.29 -21.02
CA VAL A 104 -1.05 -14.22 -21.84
C VAL A 104 -0.65 -15.69 -21.61
N GLU A 105 0.66 -15.96 -21.54
CA GLU A 105 1.20 -17.33 -21.47
C GLU A 105 1.45 -17.83 -20.05
N GLY A 106 1.36 -16.96 -19.05
CA GLY A 106 1.77 -17.24 -17.68
C GLY A 106 3.29 -17.28 -17.50
N GLY A 107 3.74 -17.67 -16.31
CA GLY A 107 5.16 -17.82 -16.04
C GLY A 107 5.50 -18.05 -14.57
N VAL A 108 6.75 -18.44 -14.33
CA VAL A 108 7.29 -18.72 -12.98
C VAL A 108 8.78 -18.33 -12.93
N GLY A 109 9.32 -18.13 -11.73
CA GLY A 109 10.75 -17.96 -11.47
C GLY A 109 11.20 -16.50 -11.28
N THR A 110 10.61 -15.54 -12.00
CA THR A 110 11.02 -14.12 -11.89
C THR A 110 10.72 -13.52 -10.51
N TRP A 111 9.62 -13.94 -9.89
CA TRP A 111 9.10 -13.37 -8.63
C TRP A 111 8.97 -14.41 -7.50
N GLY A 112 9.44 -15.64 -7.75
CA GLY A 112 9.34 -16.78 -6.86
C GLY A 112 8.89 -18.06 -7.58
N GLU A 113 8.57 -19.07 -6.78
CA GLU A 113 8.20 -20.42 -7.25
C GLU A 113 6.70 -20.58 -7.56
N ILE A 114 5.87 -19.63 -7.12
CA ILE A 114 4.43 -19.63 -7.41
C ILE A 114 4.22 -19.17 -8.86
N PRO A 115 3.64 -20.00 -9.75
CA PRO A 115 3.40 -19.62 -11.13
C PRO A 115 2.21 -18.65 -11.25
N MET A 116 2.33 -17.67 -12.14
CA MET A 116 1.17 -16.96 -12.68
C MET A 116 0.54 -17.82 -13.76
N THR A 117 -0.75 -18.14 -13.61
CA THR A 117 -1.50 -18.93 -14.58
C THR A 117 -1.64 -18.19 -15.92
N PRO A 118 -1.70 -18.88 -17.07
CA PRO A 118 -1.94 -18.23 -18.35
C PRO A 118 -3.30 -17.52 -18.41
N HIS A 119 -3.38 -16.36 -19.06
CA HIS A 119 -4.62 -15.62 -19.33
C HIS A 119 -4.92 -15.55 -20.84
N PRO A 120 -5.25 -16.68 -21.51
CA PRO A 120 -5.39 -16.74 -22.98
C PRO A 120 -6.60 -15.96 -23.52
N ALA A 121 -7.54 -15.56 -22.66
CA ALA A 121 -8.66 -14.69 -23.02
C ALA A 121 -8.26 -13.21 -23.17
N VAL A 122 -7.08 -12.82 -22.65
CA VAL A 122 -6.55 -11.47 -22.81
C VAL A 122 -5.83 -11.39 -24.16
N SER A 123 -6.27 -10.49 -25.02
CA SER A 123 -5.58 -10.25 -26.29
C SER A 123 -4.18 -9.67 -26.04
N MET A 124 -3.24 -9.90 -26.96
CA MET A 124 -1.90 -9.32 -26.83
C MET A 124 -1.94 -7.78 -26.79
N GLU A 125 -2.87 -7.16 -27.51
CA GLU A 125 -3.06 -5.70 -27.49
C GLU A 125 -3.52 -5.21 -26.12
N ASP A 126 -4.56 -5.83 -25.55
CA ASP A 126 -5.06 -5.48 -24.22
C ASP A 126 -3.99 -5.74 -23.15
N ALA A 127 -3.23 -6.83 -23.26
CA ALA A 127 -2.13 -7.13 -22.35
C ALA A 127 -1.05 -6.03 -22.38
N LYS A 128 -0.71 -5.51 -23.58
CA LYS A 128 0.23 -4.37 -23.70
C LYS A 128 -0.34 -3.10 -23.06
N ASP A 129 -1.63 -2.80 -23.22
CA ASP A 129 -2.25 -1.66 -22.55
C ASP A 129 -2.23 -1.78 -21.02
N MET A 130 -2.54 -2.96 -20.49
CA MET A 130 -2.47 -3.24 -19.05
C MET A 130 -1.03 -3.09 -18.53
N VAL A 131 -0.04 -3.62 -19.26
CA VAL A 131 1.37 -3.52 -18.88
C VAL A 131 1.86 -2.08 -18.92
N ARG A 132 1.48 -1.28 -19.92
CA ARG A 132 1.81 0.15 -19.95
C ARG A 132 1.27 0.87 -18.73
N TYR A 133 0.03 0.61 -18.34
CA TYR A 133 -0.52 1.09 -17.07
C TYR A 133 0.34 0.67 -15.88
N ILE A 134 0.72 -0.61 -15.79
CA ILE A 134 1.55 -1.13 -14.68
C ILE A 134 2.87 -0.37 -14.61
N LEU A 135 3.57 -0.18 -15.73
CA LEU A 135 4.88 0.45 -15.77
C LEU A 135 4.85 1.97 -15.48
N LEU A 136 3.66 2.60 -15.49
CA LEU A 136 3.49 3.98 -15.01
C LEU A 136 3.54 4.10 -13.48
N LEU A 137 3.26 3.02 -12.74
CA LEU A 137 3.06 3.05 -11.28
C LEU A 137 4.39 3.05 -10.51
N LYS A 138 5.21 4.08 -10.72
CA LYS A 138 6.48 4.33 -10.01
C LYS A 138 6.71 5.80 -9.67
#